data_AF-F0XKV7-F1
#
_entry.id   AF-F0XKV7-F1
#
_cell.length_a   1.000
_cell.length_b   1.000
_cell.length_c   1.000
_cell.angle_alpha   90.00
_cell.angle_beta   90.00
_cell.angle_gamma   90.00
#
_symmetry.space_group_name_H-M   'P 1'
#
loop_
_entity.id
_entity.type
_entity.pdbx_description
1 polymer ?
#
loop_
_entity_poly.entity_id
_entity_poly.type
_entity_poly.pdbx_seq_one_letter_code
_entity_poly.pdbx_strand_id
1 'polypeptide(L)'
;MQAFRFNDVSTGLQLLDVPIPEPGPGQVLVAVKAAGLCHSDVHVLQGGGQEWESTKPLTLGHEVAGTIVKLGPSSSDSPSGSPFSVGDRVAVAQICQPTDAMDWTKAVGVGFDGGYAPYALAYVDHLCAIPDGVSFAQAAVATDSIATAYHAVVASAAVQPGSNVAILGLGGLGTNAVAVAAHLGAHVYGVDVNPDSYGLATRLGAVACAASIDAFQHVTLDAVIDFVGLPATVKAAVTAVRIGGTVALVGLGASNVEIPFAIVILHAVNIVGSIGASLDDLHKVFALIESGQLKPNISEIPFADIPKGLDDLAFKYSPIPARVNSLWLATLTTTLKAAYKQTRDTRHETRDTRPETRRLSHPAPVPIMSAEMLPISPARFAEAIQDLPLSSLHLKVLEIRNDIAHLDYSNEQLLPYAQGHAAVLDAGAATAADVRAQEFAQPDQDCIDAIRENQGVIERKLEQIRLVRVEVEKRGASWSELLGKEEVELQQAEARRRAETAASALTAAQAAATNGTNGTAAQTNGSDPWSDGTFLTGTIRNGVLQMAPPGRPQAPQTLETSQTGGRLTDEQLRSALEQQLRLDENDQDDIGMHL
;
A
#
# COMPACT_ATOMS: atom_id res chain seq x y z
N MET A 1 21.42 -15.92 -29.41
CA MET A 1 20.40 -16.38 -28.45
C MET A 1 19.41 -15.25 -28.24
N GLN A 2 18.14 -15.56 -28.04
CA GLN A 2 17.14 -14.54 -27.71
C GLN A 2 17.28 -14.16 -26.23
N ALA A 3 17.27 -12.88 -25.89
CA ALA A 3 17.37 -12.37 -24.53
C ALA A 3 16.46 -11.16 -24.34
N PHE A 4 15.84 -11.03 -23.16
CA PHE A 4 15.08 -9.84 -22.79
C PHE A 4 16.02 -8.77 -22.23
N ARG A 5 16.30 -7.77 -23.07
CA ARG A 5 17.24 -6.68 -22.83
C ARG A 5 16.50 -5.43 -22.39
N PHE A 6 16.98 -4.81 -21.32
CA PHE A 6 16.55 -3.51 -20.85
C PHE A 6 17.69 -2.51 -21.04
N ASN A 7 17.40 -1.37 -21.68
CA ASN A 7 18.34 -0.26 -21.77
C ASN A 7 17.90 0.89 -20.88
N ASP A 8 16.65 1.32 -21.05
CA ASP A 8 16.05 2.41 -20.29
C ASP A 8 14.51 2.30 -20.31
N VAL A 9 13.87 3.07 -19.45
CA VAL A 9 12.39 3.10 -19.30
C VAL A 9 11.69 3.44 -20.61
N SER A 10 12.28 4.29 -21.46
CA SER A 10 11.65 4.74 -22.70
C SER A 10 11.56 3.64 -23.75
N THR A 11 12.50 2.69 -23.71
CA THR A 11 12.57 1.55 -24.64
C THR A 11 11.91 0.30 -24.07
N GLY A 12 11.77 0.21 -22.75
CA GLY A 12 11.18 -0.93 -22.06
C GLY A 12 12.01 -2.21 -22.20
N LEU A 13 11.39 -3.34 -21.88
CA LEU A 13 12.01 -4.66 -22.03
C LEU A 13 11.87 -5.15 -23.48
N GLN A 14 12.99 -5.41 -24.15
CA GLN A 14 13.03 -5.79 -25.56
C GLN A 14 13.57 -7.20 -25.76
N LEU A 15 12.88 -8.02 -26.56
CA LEU A 15 13.42 -9.31 -26.99
C LEU A 15 14.40 -9.11 -28.15
N LEU A 16 15.69 -9.34 -27.90
CA LEU A 16 16.77 -9.13 -28.88
C LEU A 16 17.58 -10.42 -29.11
N ASP A 17 18.14 -10.55 -30.32
CA ASP A 17 19.15 -11.57 -30.62
C ASP A 17 20.54 -11.07 -30.22
N VAL A 18 21.17 -11.75 -29.27
CA VAL A 18 22.52 -11.44 -28.75
C VAL A 18 23.46 -12.65 -28.89
N PRO A 19 24.79 -12.46 -28.95
CA PRO A 19 25.74 -13.57 -28.91
C PRO A 19 25.58 -14.40 -27.63
N ILE A 20 25.89 -15.71 -27.69
CA ILE A 20 26.05 -16.51 -26.48
C ILE A 20 27.36 -16.04 -25.80
N PRO A 21 27.34 -15.64 -24.52
CA PRO A 21 28.54 -15.15 -23.86
C PRO A 21 29.55 -16.28 -23.63
N GLU A 22 30.83 -15.90 -23.62
CA GLU A 22 31.95 -16.81 -23.36
C GLU A 22 32.44 -16.60 -21.92
N PRO A 23 32.53 -17.65 -21.08
CA PRO A 23 32.91 -17.49 -19.69
C PRO A 23 34.40 -17.12 -19.55
N GLY A 24 34.68 -16.03 -18.83
CA GLY A 24 36.02 -15.62 -18.46
C GLY A 24 36.58 -16.40 -17.26
N PRO A 25 37.81 -16.07 -16.81
CA PRO A 25 38.39 -16.70 -15.63
C PRO A 25 37.49 -16.55 -14.39
N GLY A 26 37.25 -17.64 -13.66
CA GLY A 26 36.37 -17.66 -12.49
C GLY A 26 34.86 -17.61 -12.80
N GLN A 27 34.49 -17.67 -14.08
CA GLN A 27 33.10 -17.73 -14.52
C GLN A 27 32.74 -19.09 -15.13
N VAL A 28 31.44 -19.37 -15.18
CA VAL A 28 30.86 -20.49 -15.93
C VAL A 28 29.74 -19.99 -16.83
N LEU A 29 29.42 -20.76 -17.87
CA LEU A 29 28.22 -20.58 -18.67
C LEU A 29 27.16 -21.56 -18.17
N VAL A 30 26.02 -21.03 -17.74
CA VAL A 30 24.86 -21.80 -17.28
C VAL A 30 23.82 -21.82 -18.39
N ALA A 31 23.38 -23.01 -18.79
CA ALA A 31 22.16 -23.17 -19.57
C ALA A 31 20.96 -23.02 -18.61
N VAL A 32 20.25 -21.90 -18.73
CA VAL A 32 19.16 -21.53 -17.83
C VAL A 32 18.01 -22.52 -18.01
N LYS A 33 17.54 -23.08 -16.89
CA LYS A 33 16.40 -24.01 -16.83
C LYS A 33 15.18 -23.38 -16.19
N ALA A 34 15.39 -22.44 -15.28
CA ALA A 34 14.35 -21.59 -14.72
C ALA A 34 14.95 -20.22 -14.39
N ALA A 35 14.16 -19.18 -14.60
CA ALA A 35 14.41 -17.84 -14.11
C ALA A 35 13.15 -17.35 -13.39
N GLY A 36 13.29 -16.85 -12.18
CA GLY A 36 12.17 -16.28 -11.43
C GLY A 36 11.86 -14.84 -11.85
N LEU A 37 10.60 -14.43 -11.63
CA LEU A 37 10.15 -13.06 -11.85
C LEU A 37 10.03 -12.33 -10.51
N CYS A 38 10.73 -11.21 -10.36
CA CYS A 38 10.74 -10.46 -9.10
C CYS A 38 10.17 -9.05 -9.27
N HIS A 39 9.57 -8.51 -8.21
CA HIS A 39 9.05 -7.13 -8.20
C HIS A 39 10.17 -6.10 -8.38
N SER A 40 11.42 -6.45 -8.03
CA SER A 40 12.59 -5.61 -8.30
C SER A 40 12.83 -5.41 -9.80
N ASP A 41 12.51 -6.38 -10.66
CA ASP A 41 12.57 -6.19 -12.11
C ASP A 41 11.50 -5.16 -12.57
N VAL A 42 10.31 -5.19 -11.97
CA VAL A 42 9.25 -4.20 -12.23
C VAL A 42 9.71 -2.80 -11.82
N HIS A 43 10.35 -2.67 -10.65
CA HIS A 43 10.92 -1.40 -10.20
C HIS A 43 11.97 -0.86 -11.17
N VAL A 44 12.85 -1.72 -11.69
CA VAL A 44 13.82 -1.37 -12.74
C VAL A 44 13.12 -0.87 -14.01
N LEU A 45 12.09 -1.58 -14.49
CA LEU A 45 11.33 -1.19 -15.67
C LEU A 45 10.59 0.15 -15.50
N GLN A 46 10.25 0.53 -14.27
CA GLN A 46 9.60 1.80 -13.92
C GLN A 46 10.59 2.94 -13.64
N GLY A 47 11.90 2.70 -13.79
CA GLY A 47 12.96 3.72 -13.63
C GLY A 47 13.59 3.78 -12.25
N GLY A 48 13.22 2.86 -11.35
CA GLY A 48 13.92 2.59 -10.10
C GLY A 48 15.22 1.80 -10.31
N GLY A 49 15.86 1.43 -9.20
CA GLY A 49 17.02 0.53 -9.18
C GLY A 49 18.36 1.08 -9.66
N GLN A 50 18.42 2.37 -10.01
CA GLN A 50 19.65 3.04 -10.44
C GLN A 50 20.79 2.98 -9.40
N GLU A 51 20.46 2.73 -8.12
CA GLU A 51 21.42 2.64 -7.03
C GLU A 51 22.17 1.29 -6.98
N TRP A 52 21.61 0.24 -7.58
CA TRP A 52 22.18 -1.11 -7.55
C TRP A 52 22.49 -1.70 -8.93
N GLU A 53 21.92 -1.15 -10.01
CA GLU A 53 22.30 -1.52 -11.38
C GLU A 53 23.72 -1.06 -11.74
N SER A 54 24.54 -1.96 -12.31
CA SER A 54 25.92 -1.60 -12.68
C SER A 54 26.16 -1.41 -14.18
N THR A 55 25.34 -1.99 -15.06
CA THR A 55 25.56 -1.94 -16.51
C THR A 55 24.26 -1.85 -17.30
N LYS A 56 24.28 -1.11 -18.42
CA LYS A 56 23.19 -1.00 -19.41
C LYS A 56 23.78 -0.99 -20.83
N PRO A 57 23.13 -1.59 -21.84
CA PRO A 57 21.92 -2.43 -21.73
C PRO A 57 22.19 -3.73 -20.97
N LEU A 58 21.17 -4.26 -20.30
CA LEU A 58 21.24 -5.40 -19.38
C LEU A 58 20.19 -6.46 -19.74
N THR A 59 20.54 -7.73 -19.65
CA THR A 59 19.54 -8.81 -19.61
C THR A 59 19.04 -8.94 -18.18
N LEU A 60 17.73 -8.75 -17.93
CA LEU A 60 17.19 -8.82 -16.57
C LEU A 60 17.03 -10.28 -16.07
N GLY A 61 16.55 -10.44 -14.83
CA GLY A 61 16.28 -11.72 -14.19
C GLY A 61 17.43 -12.18 -13.29
N HIS A 62 17.29 -11.97 -11.98
CA HIS A 62 18.33 -12.27 -10.99
C HIS A 62 18.10 -13.56 -10.18
N GLU A 63 16.98 -14.24 -10.40
CA GLU A 63 16.65 -15.53 -9.80
C GLU A 63 16.97 -16.68 -10.79
N VAL A 64 18.20 -17.20 -10.80
CA VAL A 64 18.68 -18.08 -11.89
C VAL A 64 19.01 -19.49 -11.42
N ALA A 65 18.48 -20.51 -12.10
CA ALA A 65 18.88 -21.91 -11.92
C ALA A 65 19.04 -22.65 -13.26
N GLY A 66 20.04 -23.51 -13.35
CA GLY A 66 20.32 -24.24 -14.57
C GLY A 66 21.43 -25.27 -14.48
N THR A 67 21.97 -25.62 -15.65
CA THR A 67 23.06 -26.60 -15.76
C THR A 67 24.30 -25.95 -16.32
N ILE A 68 25.47 -26.21 -15.73
CA ILE A 68 26.74 -25.73 -16.27
C ILE A 68 27.01 -26.41 -17.62
N VAL A 69 27.23 -25.62 -18.67
CA VAL A 69 27.56 -26.11 -20.01
C VAL A 69 28.99 -25.80 -20.45
N LYS A 70 29.64 -24.83 -19.79
CA LYS A 70 31.04 -24.48 -20.07
C LYS A 70 31.69 -23.86 -18.84
N LEU A 71 32.94 -24.23 -18.58
CA LEU A 71 33.78 -23.58 -17.57
C LEU A 71 34.67 -22.53 -18.24
N GLY A 72 34.90 -21.42 -17.55
CA GLY A 72 35.93 -20.47 -17.92
C GLY A 72 37.34 -21.03 -17.76
N PRO A 73 38.35 -20.39 -18.35
CA PRO A 73 39.75 -20.81 -18.21
C PRO A 73 40.20 -20.73 -16.73
N SER A 74 41.12 -21.62 -16.34
CA SER A 74 41.80 -21.54 -15.04
C SER A 74 42.56 -20.22 -14.90
N SER A 75 42.51 -19.59 -13.73
CA SER A 75 43.31 -18.42 -13.39
C SER A 75 44.53 -18.81 -12.55
N SER A 76 45.54 -17.94 -12.49
CA SER A 76 46.70 -18.10 -11.59
C SER A 76 46.31 -18.21 -10.12
N ASP A 77 45.19 -17.57 -9.75
CA ASP A 77 44.73 -17.44 -8.36
C ASP A 77 43.83 -18.61 -7.92
N SER A 78 43.39 -19.44 -8.88
CA SER A 78 42.70 -20.70 -8.62
C SER A 78 43.24 -21.81 -9.53
N PRO A 79 44.45 -22.32 -9.26
CA PRO A 79 45.09 -23.36 -10.08
C PRO A 79 44.35 -24.71 -10.00
N SER A 80 43.52 -24.91 -8.98
CA SER A 80 42.67 -26.09 -8.78
C SER A 80 41.45 -26.13 -9.72
N GLY A 81 41.15 -25.03 -10.43
CA GLY A 81 39.94 -24.90 -11.24
C GLY A 81 38.66 -24.64 -10.45
N SER A 82 37.51 -24.67 -11.13
CA SER A 82 36.19 -24.60 -10.50
C SER A 82 35.91 -25.89 -9.72
N PRO A 83 35.33 -25.84 -8.50
CA PRO A 83 34.85 -27.04 -7.80
C PRO A 83 33.65 -27.68 -8.52
N PHE A 84 33.06 -26.97 -9.49
CA PHE A 84 31.96 -27.44 -10.33
C PHE A 84 32.43 -27.98 -11.68
N SER A 85 31.66 -28.93 -12.21
CA SER A 85 31.85 -29.59 -13.50
C SER A 85 30.75 -29.23 -14.51
N VAL A 86 31.05 -29.39 -15.80
CA VAL A 86 30.02 -29.37 -16.84
C VAL A 86 29.00 -30.49 -16.58
N GLY A 87 27.72 -30.14 -16.58
CA GLY A 87 26.61 -31.04 -16.22
C GLY A 87 26.07 -30.82 -14.81
N ASP A 88 26.77 -30.08 -13.95
CA ASP A 88 26.29 -29.80 -12.60
C ASP A 88 25.05 -28.91 -12.61
N ARG A 89 24.11 -29.22 -11.70
CA ARG A 89 22.89 -28.44 -11.46
C ARG A 89 23.21 -27.34 -10.45
N VAL A 90 23.05 -26.09 -10.85
CA VAL A 90 23.43 -24.94 -10.02
C VAL A 90 22.36 -23.85 -10.02
N ALA A 91 22.25 -23.19 -8.88
CA ALA A 91 21.56 -21.92 -8.73
C ALA A 91 22.60 -20.81 -8.57
N VAL A 92 22.28 -19.60 -9.03
CA VAL A 92 23.17 -18.44 -8.95
C VAL A 92 22.66 -17.53 -7.84
N ALA A 93 23.38 -17.48 -6.73
CA ALA A 93 23.02 -16.71 -5.55
C ALA A 93 23.28 -15.21 -5.77
N GLN A 94 22.39 -14.37 -5.26
CA GLN A 94 22.65 -12.96 -5.01
C GLN A 94 23.23 -12.82 -3.60
N ILE A 95 24.55 -12.67 -3.49
CA ILE A 95 25.22 -12.61 -2.20
C ILE A 95 25.21 -11.15 -1.71
N CYS A 96 24.35 -10.86 -0.74
CA CYS A 96 24.28 -9.55 -0.08
C CYS A 96 24.87 -9.57 1.33
N GLN A 97 25.30 -10.73 1.82
CA GLN A 97 25.76 -10.93 3.19
C GLN A 97 27.09 -11.71 3.25
N PRO A 98 28.05 -11.29 4.09
CA PRO A 98 28.01 -10.08 4.93
C PRO A 98 28.06 -8.80 4.07
N THR A 99 27.36 -7.75 4.52
CA THR A 99 27.13 -6.54 3.70
C THR A 99 28.39 -5.77 3.32
N ASP A 100 29.48 -5.90 4.07
CA ASP A 100 30.78 -5.28 3.79
C ASP A 100 31.55 -5.98 2.66
N ALA A 101 31.17 -7.20 2.29
CA ALA A 101 31.70 -7.96 1.17
C ALA A 101 30.78 -7.97 -0.06
N MET A 102 29.67 -7.23 -0.02
CA MET A 102 28.69 -7.17 -1.11
C MET A 102 29.30 -6.52 -2.37
N ASP A 103 29.19 -7.21 -3.50
CA ASP A 103 29.72 -6.77 -4.79
C ASP A 103 28.64 -6.87 -5.87
N TRP A 104 27.93 -5.76 -6.11
CA TRP A 104 26.90 -5.68 -7.15
C TRP A 104 27.42 -5.96 -8.55
N THR A 105 28.72 -5.83 -8.82
CA THR A 105 29.28 -6.12 -10.14
C THR A 105 29.26 -7.62 -10.47
N LYS A 106 29.08 -8.47 -9.44
CA LYS A 106 28.92 -9.93 -9.55
C LYS A 106 27.47 -10.41 -9.37
N ALA A 107 26.52 -9.48 -9.26
CA ALA A 107 25.10 -9.80 -9.17
C ALA A 107 24.51 -10.14 -10.56
N VAL A 108 24.08 -11.38 -10.77
CA VAL A 108 23.47 -11.80 -12.05
C VAL A 108 22.13 -11.09 -12.26
N GLY A 109 21.87 -10.54 -13.45
CA GLY A 109 20.64 -9.80 -13.76
C GLY A 109 20.55 -8.40 -13.16
N VAL A 110 21.58 -7.95 -12.44
CA VAL A 110 21.65 -6.62 -11.80
C VAL A 110 22.96 -5.91 -12.16
N GLY A 111 24.08 -6.56 -11.88
CA GLY A 111 25.42 -6.08 -12.22
C GLY A 111 25.79 -6.35 -13.68
N PHE A 112 25.42 -7.54 -14.16
CA PHE A 112 25.66 -8.02 -15.52
C PHE A 112 24.50 -8.91 -15.99
N ASP A 113 24.55 -9.34 -17.25
CA ASP A 113 23.47 -10.08 -17.90
C ASP A 113 22.93 -11.29 -17.11
N GLY A 114 21.60 -11.30 -16.94
CA GLY A 114 20.83 -12.24 -16.15
C GLY A 114 20.12 -13.37 -16.87
N GLY A 115 19.15 -13.96 -16.18
CA GLY A 115 18.47 -15.21 -16.51
C GLY A 115 17.31 -15.11 -17.49
N TYR A 116 16.88 -13.91 -17.92
CA TYR A 116 15.90 -13.78 -19.01
C TYR A 116 16.54 -14.02 -20.39
N ALA A 117 17.31 -15.10 -20.49
CA ALA A 117 17.93 -15.64 -21.68
C ALA A 117 18.17 -17.16 -21.52
N PRO A 118 18.33 -17.93 -22.63
CA PRO A 118 18.65 -19.35 -22.57
C PRO A 118 20.00 -19.68 -21.91
N TYR A 119 20.94 -18.72 -21.87
CA TYR A 119 22.24 -18.87 -21.22
C TYR A 119 22.58 -17.61 -20.43
N ALA A 120 23.18 -17.80 -19.25
CA ALA A 120 23.69 -16.72 -18.41
C ALA A 120 25.11 -17.05 -17.93
N LEU A 121 25.94 -16.01 -17.75
CA LEU A 121 27.20 -16.16 -17.03
C LEU A 121 26.92 -16.24 -15.53
N ALA A 122 27.81 -16.89 -14.79
CA ALA A 122 27.81 -16.86 -13.34
C ALA A 122 29.23 -16.93 -12.81
N TYR A 123 29.52 -16.26 -11.71
CA TYR A 123 30.78 -16.41 -11.01
C TYR A 123 30.75 -17.66 -10.14
N VAL A 124 31.86 -18.40 -10.12
CA VAL A 124 31.98 -19.68 -9.40
C VAL A 124 31.72 -19.52 -7.90
N ASP A 125 32.11 -18.39 -7.31
CA ASP A 125 31.90 -18.05 -5.89
C ASP A 125 30.43 -17.67 -5.56
N HIS A 126 29.58 -17.51 -6.58
CA HIS A 126 28.13 -17.25 -6.44
C HIS A 126 27.28 -18.49 -6.76
N LEU A 127 27.90 -19.63 -7.08
CA LEU A 127 27.17 -20.85 -7.40
C LEU A 127 26.83 -21.64 -6.14
N CYS A 128 25.59 -22.13 -6.09
CA CYS A 128 25.15 -23.13 -5.14
C CYS A 128 24.73 -24.39 -5.88
N ALA A 129 25.22 -25.56 -5.45
CA ALA A 129 24.75 -26.83 -5.98
C ALA A 129 23.26 -27.03 -5.64
N ILE A 130 22.46 -27.47 -6.61
CA ILE A 130 21.05 -27.79 -6.40
C ILE A 130 20.94 -29.23 -5.91
N PRO A 131 20.35 -29.50 -4.74
CA PRO A 131 20.13 -30.87 -4.26
C PRO A 131 19.20 -31.66 -5.20
N ASP A 132 19.35 -32.98 -5.26
CA ASP A 132 18.64 -33.82 -6.23
C ASP A 132 17.12 -33.69 -6.14
N GLY A 133 16.59 -33.53 -4.92
CA GLY A 133 15.16 -33.37 -4.64
C GLY A 133 14.57 -31.99 -4.91
N VAL A 134 15.39 -30.99 -5.27
CA VAL A 134 14.96 -29.61 -5.52
C VAL A 134 14.87 -29.37 -7.02
N SER A 135 13.72 -28.92 -7.53
CA SER A 135 13.54 -28.62 -8.95
C SER A 135 14.28 -27.35 -9.37
N PHE A 136 14.53 -27.13 -10.67
CA PHE A 136 15.12 -25.87 -11.13
C PHE A 136 14.23 -24.66 -10.82
N ALA A 137 12.91 -24.81 -10.93
CA ALA A 137 11.98 -23.73 -10.59
C ALA A 137 12.05 -23.37 -9.09
N GLN A 138 12.08 -24.38 -8.21
CA GLN A 138 12.29 -24.16 -6.77
C GLN A 138 13.65 -23.53 -6.49
N ALA A 139 14.69 -23.98 -7.18
CA ALA A 139 16.03 -23.47 -7.00
C ALA A 139 16.19 -22.02 -7.46
N ALA A 140 15.54 -21.63 -8.56
CA ALA A 140 15.56 -20.26 -9.07
C ALA A 140 14.90 -19.31 -8.07
N VAL A 141 13.66 -19.58 -7.64
CA VAL A 141 12.98 -18.67 -6.71
C VAL A 141 13.61 -18.67 -5.31
N ALA A 142 14.37 -19.70 -4.96
CA ALA A 142 15.06 -19.76 -3.68
C ALA A 142 16.20 -18.75 -3.56
N THR A 143 16.83 -18.35 -4.67
CA THR A 143 18.01 -17.46 -4.63
C THR A 143 17.68 -16.02 -4.22
N ASP A 144 16.41 -15.61 -4.28
CA ASP A 144 15.94 -14.33 -3.75
C ASP A 144 14.65 -14.51 -2.92
N SER A 145 13.52 -14.84 -3.53
CA SER A 145 12.21 -14.80 -2.83
C SER A 145 12.15 -15.58 -1.51
N ILE A 146 12.94 -16.65 -1.36
CA ILE A 146 13.01 -17.46 -0.13
C ILE A 146 14.23 -17.10 0.71
N ALA A 147 15.42 -16.96 0.13
CA ALA A 147 16.63 -16.63 0.88
C ALA A 147 16.53 -15.24 1.53
N THR A 148 16.02 -14.24 0.81
CA THR A 148 15.77 -12.89 1.35
C THR A 148 14.75 -12.92 2.49
N ALA A 149 13.66 -13.66 2.31
CA ALA A 149 12.65 -13.85 3.35
C ALA A 149 13.22 -14.58 4.59
N TYR A 150 14.04 -15.62 4.35
CA TYR A 150 14.72 -16.37 5.40
C TYR A 150 15.67 -15.48 6.20
N HIS A 151 16.52 -14.71 5.53
CA HIS A 151 17.45 -13.79 6.17
C HIS A 151 16.71 -12.73 6.99
N ALA A 152 15.65 -12.13 6.43
CA ALA A 152 14.83 -11.14 7.12
C ALA A 152 14.21 -11.69 8.41
N VAL A 153 13.70 -12.93 8.38
CA VAL A 153 13.08 -13.59 9.55
C VAL A 153 14.14 -14.00 10.59
N VAL A 154 15.20 -14.68 10.14
CA VAL A 154 16.15 -15.37 11.02
C VAL A 154 17.24 -14.44 11.55
N ALA A 155 17.81 -13.61 10.68
CA ALA A 155 18.94 -12.76 11.04
C ALA A 155 18.51 -11.35 11.40
N SER A 156 17.70 -10.69 10.56
CA SER A 156 17.34 -9.28 10.76
C SER A 156 16.32 -9.10 11.89
N ALA A 157 15.18 -9.81 11.81
CA ALA A 157 14.15 -9.76 12.84
C ALA A 157 14.48 -10.65 14.06
N ALA A 158 15.44 -11.57 13.92
CA ALA A 158 15.88 -12.50 14.96
C ALA A 158 14.71 -13.27 15.62
N VAL A 159 13.74 -13.69 14.81
CA VAL A 159 12.50 -14.36 15.27
C VAL A 159 12.83 -15.59 16.09
N GLN A 160 12.21 -15.71 17.26
CA GLN A 160 12.35 -16.86 18.15
C GLN A 160 11.09 -17.73 18.14
N PRO A 161 11.20 -19.02 18.51
CA PRO A 161 10.03 -19.85 18.76
C PRO A 161 9.10 -19.18 19.79
N GLY A 162 7.80 -19.14 19.50
CA GLY A 162 6.77 -18.51 20.33
C GLY A 162 6.62 -17.00 20.15
N SER A 163 7.47 -16.32 19.36
CA SER A 163 7.31 -14.90 19.06
C SER A 163 6.01 -14.62 18.30
N ASN A 164 5.34 -13.51 18.59
CA ASN A 164 4.27 -12.99 17.74
C ASN A 164 4.89 -12.10 16.65
N VAL A 165 4.74 -12.49 15.39
CA VAL A 165 5.37 -11.80 14.25
C VAL A 165 4.30 -11.33 13.27
N ALA A 166 4.29 -10.04 12.95
CA ALA A 166 3.48 -9.53 11.85
C ALA A 166 4.31 -9.48 10.56
N ILE A 167 3.72 -9.92 9.45
CA ILE A 167 4.34 -9.89 8.12
C ILE A 167 3.46 -9.05 7.21
N LEU A 168 4.00 -7.92 6.76
CA LEU A 168 3.31 -6.95 5.91
C LEU A 168 3.70 -7.19 4.46
N GLY A 169 2.69 -7.36 3.60
CA GLY A 169 2.83 -7.81 2.23
C GLY A 169 2.90 -9.34 2.16
N LEU A 170 1.86 -9.97 1.61
CA LEU A 170 1.72 -11.42 1.42
C LEU A 170 1.92 -11.79 -0.06
N GLY A 171 2.97 -11.23 -0.67
CA GLY A 171 3.45 -11.57 -2.01
C GLY A 171 4.42 -12.76 -2.02
N GLY A 172 5.31 -12.79 -3.02
CA GLY A 172 6.33 -13.84 -3.17
C GLY A 172 7.19 -13.99 -1.91
N LEU A 173 7.88 -12.93 -1.51
CA LEU A 173 8.73 -12.94 -0.30
C LEU A 173 7.91 -13.12 0.97
N GLY A 174 6.82 -12.37 1.12
CA GLY A 174 6.03 -12.38 2.35
C GLY A 174 5.40 -13.74 2.68
N THR A 175 4.90 -14.46 1.68
CA THR A 175 4.36 -15.81 1.92
C THR A 175 5.46 -16.82 2.27
N ASN A 176 6.66 -16.68 1.69
CA ASN A 176 7.82 -17.45 2.13
C ASN A 176 8.23 -17.10 3.57
N ALA A 177 8.18 -15.82 3.95
CA ALA A 177 8.47 -15.39 5.32
C ALA A 177 7.46 -15.95 6.32
N VAL A 178 6.17 -16.04 5.95
CA VAL A 178 5.15 -16.73 6.76
C VAL A 178 5.56 -18.17 7.01
N ALA A 179 5.93 -18.90 5.95
CA ALA A 179 6.33 -20.29 6.06
C ALA A 179 7.59 -20.48 6.92
N VAL A 180 8.60 -19.61 6.75
CA VAL A 180 9.84 -19.64 7.55
C VAL A 180 9.55 -19.34 9.02
N ALA A 181 8.84 -18.26 9.32
CA ALA A 181 8.52 -17.87 10.70
C ALA A 181 7.65 -18.94 11.41
N ALA A 182 6.67 -19.50 10.71
CA ALA A 182 5.86 -20.60 11.23
C ALA A 182 6.70 -21.87 11.46
N HIS A 183 7.64 -22.17 10.57
CA HIS A 183 8.58 -23.29 10.73
C HIS A 183 9.48 -23.13 11.97
N LEU A 184 9.89 -21.90 12.29
CA LEU A 184 10.62 -21.58 13.53
C LEU A 184 9.75 -21.62 14.79
N GLY A 185 8.44 -21.86 14.65
CA GLY A 185 7.50 -21.94 15.77
C GLY A 185 6.95 -20.59 16.23
N ALA A 186 7.00 -19.55 15.40
CA ALA A 186 6.37 -18.26 15.70
C ALA A 186 4.85 -18.27 15.44
N HIS A 187 4.13 -17.38 16.10
CA HIS A 187 2.73 -17.06 15.79
C HIS A 187 2.69 -15.94 14.75
N VAL A 188 2.30 -16.26 13.53
CA VAL A 188 2.43 -15.35 12.38
C VAL A 188 1.11 -14.68 12.02
N TYR A 189 1.11 -13.34 11.97
CA TYR A 189 -0.03 -12.51 11.60
C TYR A 189 0.22 -11.86 10.24
N GLY A 190 -0.51 -12.29 9.21
CA GLY A 190 -0.34 -11.78 7.85
C GLY A 190 -1.11 -10.49 7.61
N VAL A 191 -0.50 -9.51 6.95
CA VAL A 191 -1.15 -8.24 6.59
C VAL A 191 -1.00 -8.00 5.10
N ASP A 192 -2.11 -7.95 4.37
CA ASP A 192 -2.12 -7.60 2.95
C ASP A 192 -3.48 -7.01 2.55
N VAL A 193 -3.47 -5.97 1.70
CA VAL A 193 -4.70 -5.34 1.19
C VAL A 193 -5.50 -6.26 0.27
N ASN A 194 -4.86 -7.25 -0.32
CA ASN A 194 -5.47 -8.25 -1.20
C ASN A 194 -5.93 -9.48 -0.38
N PRO A 195 -7.25 -9.68 -0.17
CA PRO A 195 -7.77 -10.80 0.59
C PRO A 195 -7.52 -12.18 -0.06
N ASP A 196 -7.24 -12.24 -1.37
CA ASP A 196 -6.97 -13.50 -2.06
C ASP A 196 -5.66 -14.15 -1.58
N SER A 197 -4.75 -13.36 -0.99
CA SER A 197 -3.50 -13.85 -0.40
C SER A 197 -3.71 -14.65 0.90
N TYR A 198 -4.80 -14.40 1.63
CA TYR A 198 -4.99 -14.92 3.00
C TYR A 198 -5.10 -16.43 3.04
N GLY A 199 -5.76 -17.02 2.03
CA GLY A 199 -5.93 -18.46 1.94
C GLY A 199 -4.59 -19.20 1.82
N LEU A 200 -3.64 -18.63 1.08
CA LEU A 200 -2.29 -19.19 0.98
C LEU A 200 -1.51 -18.97 2.26
N ALA A 201 -1.48 -17.76 2.81
CA ALA A 201 -0.78 -17.44 4.04
C ALA A 201 -1.23 -18.33 5.22
N THR A 202 -2.55 -18.56 5.36
CA THR A 202 -3.11 -19.45 6.39
C THR A 202 -2.62 -20.89 6.21
N ARG A 203 -2.58 -21.42 4.97
CA ARG A 203 -2.05 -22.77 4.70
C ARG A 203 -0.56 -22.89 5.01
N LEU A 204 0.18 -21.79 4.92
CA LEU A 204 1.62 -21.72 5.22
C LEU A 204 1.92 -21.49 6.70
N GLY A 205 0.91 -21.29 7.54
CA GLY A 205 1.06 -21.22 9.00
C GLY A 205 0.71 -19.86 9.63
N ALA A 206 0.15 -18.91 8.87
CA ALA A 206 -0.40 -17.70 9.47
C ALA A 206 -1.60 -18.06 10.37
N VAL A 207 -1.61 -17.54 11.60
CA VAL A 207 -2.70 -17.75 12.56
C VAL A 207 -3.91 -16.87 12.26
N ALA A 208 -3.68 -15.70 11.66
CA ALA A 208 -4.70 -14.79 11.18
C ALA A 208 -4.15 -13.92 10.04
N CYS A 209 -5.05 -13.42 9.19
CA CYS A 209 -4.73 -12.47 8.13
C CYS A 209 -5.73 -11.30 8.14
N ALA A 210 -5.27 -10.10 7.84
CA ALA A 210 -6.11 -8.91 7.79
C ALA A 210 -5.58 -7.88 6.78
N ALA A 211 -6.43 -6.89 6.44
CA ALA A 211 -6.06 -5.83 5.51
C ALA A 211 -5.19 -4.73 6.16
N SER A 212 -5.26 -4.61 7.48
CA SER A 212 -4.44 -3.69 8.28
C SER A 212 -3.91 -4.42 9.51
N ILE A 213 -2.71 -4.02 9.94
CA ILE A 213 -2.10 -4.48 11.19
C ILE A 213 -2.93 -4.08 12.42
N ASP A 214 -3.80 -3.06 12.33
CA ASP A 214 -4.67 -2.60 13.43
C ASP A 214 -5.65 -3.70 13.90
N ALA A 215 -5.95 -4.67 13.04
CA ALA A 215 -6.73 -5.85 13.40
C ALA A 215 -6.04 -6.67 14.51
N PHE A 216 -4.73 -6.53 14.65
CA PHE A 216 -3.89 -7.26 15.61
C PHE A 216 -3.42 -6.39 16.78
N GLN A 217 -4.02 -5.22 17.01
CA GLN A 217 -3.67 -4.33 18.15
C GLN A 217 -3.80 -5.00 19.53
N HIS A 218 -4.58 -6.08 19.62
CA HIS A 218 -4.76 -6.88 20.83
C HIS A 218 -3.62 -7.90 21.06
N VAL A 219 -2.70 -8.01 20.10
CA VAL A 219 -1.54 -8.90 20.13
C VAL A 219 -0.28 -8.09 20.42
N THR A 220 0.53 -8.54 21.37
CA THR A 220 1.86 -7.98 21.58
C THR A 220 2.82 -8.53 20.52
N LEU A 221 3.12 -7.74 19.49
CA LEU A 221 3.99 -8.12 18.38
C LEU A 221 5.47 -7.93 18.77
N ASP A 222 6.23 -9.03 18.79
CA ASP A 222 7.67 -9.03 19.07
C ASP A 222 8.49 -8.47 17.89
N ALA A 223 8.04 -8.79 16.68
CA ALA A 223 8.64 -8.31 15.44
C ALA A 223 7.59 -7.99 14.39
N VAL A 224 7.89 -7.00 13.55
CA VAL A 224 7.12 -6.69 12.34
C VAL A 224 8.08 -6.68 11.15
N ILE A 225 7.80 -7.47 10.11
CA ILE A 225 8.63 -7.56 8.92
C ILE A 225 7.85 -6.98 7.74
N ASP A 226 8.35 -5.89 7.18
CA ASP A 226 7.68 -5.13 6.11
C ASP A 226 8.32 -5.44 4.75
N PHE A 227 7.62 -6.22 3.92
CA PHE A 227 7.97 -6.53 2.53
C PHE A 227 7.35 -5.56 1.51
N VAL A 228 6.65 -4.51 1.97
CA VAL A 228 6.01 -3.49 1.13
C VAL A 228 6.88 -2.24 1.07
N GLY A 229 7.26 -1.69 2.23
CA GLY A 229 8.14 -0.51 2.30
C GLY A 229 7.48 0.79 1.85
N LEU A 230 6.16 0.94 2.05
CA LEU A 230 5.44 2.19 1.81
C LEU A 230 5.34 3.03 3.09
N PRO A 231 5.17 4.37 3.01
CA PRO A 231 5.07 5.21 4.20
C PRO A 231 4.00 4.73 5.20
N ALA A 232 2.86 4.27 4.70
CA ALA A 232 1.77 3.75 5.52
C ALA A 232 2.15 2.46 6.26
N THR A 233 2.80 1.51 5.57
CA THR A 233 3.17 0.21 6.17
C THR A 233 4.29 0.37 7.18
N VAL A 234 5.31 1.18 6.88
CA VAL A 234 6.43 1.43 7.79
C VAL A 234 5.96 2.15 9.06
N LYS A 235 5.13 3.20 8.93
CA LYS A 235 4.58 3.91 10.08
C LYS A 235 3.75 2.99 10.97
N ALA A 236 2.90 2.16 10.36
CA ALA A 236 2.06 1.21 11.07
C ALA A 236 2.89 0.15 11.79
N ALA A 237 3.93 -0.39 11.15
CA ALA A 237 4.87 -1.34 11.76
C ALA A 237 5.56 -0.78 13.00
N VAL A 238 6.10 0.45 12.91
CA VAL A 238 6.77 1.13 14.03
C VAL A 238 5.82 1.41 15.20
N THR A 239 4.54 1.67 14.91
CA THR A 239 3.55 1.99 15.94
C THR A 239 3.00 0.74 16.63
N ALA A 240 2.87 -0.37 15.90
CA ALA A 240 2.27 -1.61 16.40
C ALA A 240 3.25 -2.53 17.14
N VAL A 241 4.55 -2.42 16.87
CA VAL A 241 5.56 -3.27 17.52
C VAL A 241 5.64 -2.97 19.02
N ARG A 242 5.90 -4.00 19.84
CA ARG A 242 6.04 -3.83 21.28
C ARG A 242 7.24 -2.93 21.65
N ILE A 243 7.22 -2.42 22.88
CA ILE A 243 8.41 -1.79 23.49
C ILE A 243 9.60 -2.76 23.44
N GLY A 244 10.71 -2.31 22.89
CA GLY A 244 11.94 -3.07 22.67
C GLY A 244 11.84 -4.13 21.57
N GLY A 245 10.80 -4.10 20.73
CA GLY A 245 10.63 -5.00 19.60
C GLY A 245 11.35 -4.53 18.34
N THR A 246 11.27 -5.34 17.28
CA THR A 246 12.03 -5.13 16.04
C THR A 246 11.13 -4.91 14.83
N VAL A 247 11.42 -3.89 14.03
CA VAL A 247 10.87 -3.68 12.69
C VAL A 247 11.96 -3.96 11.67
N ALA A 248 11.79 -5.02 10.87
CA ALA A 248 12.67 -5.35 9.76
C ALA A 248 12.10 -4.81 8.45
N LEU A 249 12.83 -3.90 7.81
CA LEU A 249 12.46 -3.28 6.54
C LEU A 249 13.11 -4.03 5.38
N VAL A 250 12.29 -4.59 4.50
CA VAL A 250 12.72 -5.39 3.34
C VAL A 250 12.18 -4.81 2.04
N GLY A 251 10.93 -4.33 2.04
CA GLY A 251 10.28 -3.78 0.86
C GLY A 251 10.86 -2.45 0.40
N LEU A 252 10.76 -2.19 -0.91
CA LEU A 252 11.32 -1.01 -1.59
C LEU A 252 10.23 -0.16 -2.26
N GLY A 253 9.03 -0.11 -1.67
CA GLY A 253 7.88 0.61 -2.23
C GLY A 253 8.03 2.14 -2.27
N ALA A 254 8.92 2.73 -1.47
CA ALA A 254 9.23 4.16 -1.47
C ALA A 254 10.70 4.42 -1.14
N SER A 255 11.26 5.50 -1.69
CA SER A 255 12.66 5.90 -1.42
C SER A 255 12.83 6.59 -0.06
N ASN A 256 11.76 7.18 0.50
CA ASN A 256 11.79 7.87 1.79
C ASN A 256 10.46 7.69 2.51
N VAL A 257 10.51 7.61 3.84
CA VAL A 257 9.34 7.44 4.71
C VAL A 257 9.49 8.28 5.98
N GLU A 258 8.38 8.82 6.48
CA GLU A 258 8.33 9.50 7.78
C GLU A 258 7.87 8.52 8.86
N ILE A 259 8.58 8.50 10.00
CA ILE A 259 8.30 7.63 11.13
C ILE A 259 8.08 8.43 12.42
N PRO A 260 7.23 7.96 13.36
CA PRO A 260 6.96 8.67 14.61
C PRO A 260 8.16 8.59 15.56
N PHE A 261 9.03 9.60 15.50
CA PHE A 261 10.30 9.63 16.23
C PHE A 261 10.17 9.44 17.75
N ALA A 262 9.13 10.03 18.35
CA ALA A 262 8.85 9.85 19.78
C ALA A 262 8.57 8.38 20.14
N ILE A 263 7.83 7.65 19.31
CA ILE A 263 7.56 6.22 19.52
C ILE A 263 8.86 5.43 19.41
N VAL A 264 9.67 5.69 18.37
CA VAL A 264 10.95 5.00 18.17
C VAL A 264 11.84 5.12 19.42
N ILE A 265 11.97 6.32 19.99
CA ILE A 265 12.78 6.56 21.19
C ILE A 265 12.12 5.97 22.44
N LEU A 266 10.88 6.35 22.73
CA LEU A 266 10.23 6.02 24.00
C LEU A 266 9.93 4.53 24.13
N HIS A 267 9.69 3.84 23.01
CA HIS A 267 9.49 2.40 22.98
C HIS A 267 10.79 1.63 22.67
N ALA A 268 11.92 2.30 22.49
CA ALA A 268 13.21 1.68 22.13
C ALA A 268 13.05 0.69 20.95
N VAL A 269 12.37 1.12 19.89
CA VAL A 269 12.11 0.28 18.71
C VAL A 269 13.42 0.05 17.96
N ASN A 270 13.74 -1.22 17.67
CA ASN A 270 14.85 -1.56 16.80
C ASN A 270 14.36 -1.51 15.35
N ILE A 271 14.90 -0.59 14.55
CA ILE A 271 14.62 -0.54 13.11
C ILE A 271 15.86 -1.07 12.39
N VAL A 272 15.68 -2.13 11.61
CA VAL A 272 16.77 -2.81 10.90
C VAL A 272 16.43 -2.89 9.42
N GLY A 273 17.40 -2.59 8.55
CA GLY A 273 17.31 -2.92 7.14
C GLY A 273 17.70 -4.38 6.90
N SER A 274 17.03 -5.05 5.97
CA SER A 274 17.35 -6.41 5.54
C SER A 274 17.54 -6.45 4.03
N ILE A 275 18.70 -6.91 3.57
CA ILE A 275 19.04 -6.98 2.15
C ILE A 275 19.57 -8.36 1.77
N GLY A 276 18.95 -8.95 0.74
CA GLY A 276 19.29 -10.24 0.17
C GLY A 276 19.55 -11.31 1.23
N ALA A 277 20.55 -12.15 0.98
CA ALA A 277 20.94 -13.22 1.88
C ALA A 277 22.43 -13.59 1.73
N SER A 278 22.90 -14.47 2.61
CA SER A 278 24.21 -15.12 2.44
C SER A 278 24.09 -16.42 1.63
N LEU A 279 25.22 -16.92 1.13
CA LEU A 279 25.26 -18.26 0.52
C LEU A 279 24.90 -19.36 1.53
N ASP A 280 25.23 -19.17 2.80
CA ASP A 280 24.86 -20.09 3.89
C ASP A 280 23.34 -20.11 4.14
N ASP A 281 22.67 -18.96 4.06
CA ASP A 281 21.21 -18.88 4.12
C ASP A 281 20.58 -19.64 2.96
N LEU A 282 21.12 -19.51 1.73
CA LEU A 282 20.63 -20.28 0.58
C LEU A 282 20.81 -21.79 0.77
N HIS A 283 21.94 -22.25 1.30
CA HIS A 283 22.15 -23.67 1.62
C HIS A 283 21.10 -24.18 2.64
N LYS A 284 20.81 -23.39 3.68
CA LYS A 284 19.76 -23.72 4.66
C LYS A 284 18.39 -23.77 4.03
N VAL A 285 18.05 -22.80 3.17
CA VAL A 285 16.81 -22.80 2.39
C VAL A 285 16.69 -24.05 1.52
N PHE A 286 17.76 -24.47 0.83
CA PHE A 286 17.75 -25.71 0.07
C PHE A 286 17.51 -26.94 0.93
N ALA A 287 18.12 -27.05 2.11
CA ALA A 287 17.85 -28.14 3.04
C ALA A 287 16.37 -28.16 3.51
N LEU A 288 15.77 -26.99 3.72
CA LEU A 288 14.35 -26.87 4.10
C LEU A 288 13.41 -27.26 2.94
N ILE A 289 13.76 -26.92 1.70
CA ILE A 289 12.98 -27.32 0.52
C ILE A 289 13.11 -28.82 0.27
N GLU A 290 14.34 -29.36 0.33
CA GLU A 290 14.62 -30.77 0.11
C GLU A 290 13.92 -31.67 1.13
N SER A 291 13.91 -31.27 2.41
CA SER A 291 13.17 -31.97 3.46
C SER A 291 11.64 -31.80 3.37
N GLY A 292 11.15 -30.92 2.49
CA GLY A 292 9.74 -30.60 2.33
C GLY A 292 9.14 -29.74 3.44
N GLN A 293 9.98 -29.17 4.31
CA GLN A 293 9.58 -28.24 5.38
C GLN A 293 9.17 -26.88 4.81
N LEU A 294 9.81 -26.45 3.72
CA LEU A 294 9.35 -25.34 2.89
C LEU A 294 8.91 -25.85 1.53
N LYS A 295 7.74 -25.39 1.08
CA LYS A 295 7.16 -25.74 -0.23
C LYS A 295 6.80 -24.46 -0.98
N PRO A 296 7.70 -23.95 -1.83
CA PRO A 296 7.46 -22.72 -2.56
C PRO A 296 6.22 -22.84 -3.45
N ASN A 297 5.35 -21.82 -3.43
CA ASN A 297 4.17 -21.77 -4.27
C ASN A 297 4.51 -21.11 -5.61
N ILE A 298 4.81 -21.92 -6.62
CA ILE A 298 5.35 -21.47 -7.91
C ILE A 298 4.32 -21.69 -9.01
N SER A 299 4.23 -20.72 -9.92
CA SER A 299 3.57 -20.88 -11.22
C SER A 299 4.60 -20.68 -12.32
N GLU A 300 4.76 -21.68 -13.18
CA GLU A 300 5.69 -21.61 -14.31
C GLU A 300 4.99 -20.99 -15.53
N ILE A 301 5.70 -20.11 -16.24
CA ILE A 301 5.26 -19.51 -17.50
C ILE A 301 6.31 -19.76 -18.59
N PRO A 302 5.92 -19.79 -19.88
CA PRO A 302 6.87 -19.84 -20.98
C PRO A 302 7.78 -18.62 -21.03
N PHE A 303 9.01 -18.78 -21.55
CA PHE A 303 9.96 -17.68 -21.76
C PHE A 303 9.37 -16.50 -22.53
N ALA A 304 8.54 -16.75 -23.54
CA ALA A 304 7.90 -15.70 -24.34
C ALA A 304 6.91 -14.84 -23.53
N ASP A 305 6.41 -15.34 -22.40
CA ASP A 305 5.42 -14.68 -21.55
C ASP A 305 6.06 -13.84 -20.43
N ILE A 306 7.40 -13.73 -20.36
CA ILE A 306 8.10 -12.91 -19.35
C ILE A 306 7.54 -11.47 -19.28
N PRO A 307 7.36 -10.73 -20.40
CA PRO A 307 6.80 -9.38 -20.34
C PRO A 307 5.42 -9.35 -19.69
N LYS A 308 4.54 -10.29 -20.08
CA LYS A 308 3.21 -10.41 -19.50
C LYS A 308 3.26 -10.77 -18.01
N GLY A 309 4.17 -11.66 -17.61
CA GLY A 309 4.34 -12.03 -16.20
C GLY A 309 4.80 -10.84 -15.35
N LEU A 310 5.66 -9.98 -15.88
CA LEU A 310 6.07 -8.73 -15.23
C LEU A 310 4.92 -7.71 -15.18
N ASP A 311 4.11 -7.62 -16.22
CA ASP A 311 2.90 -6.78 -16.22
C ASP A 311 1.88 -7.27 -15.17
N ASP A 312 1.64 -8.58 -15.09
CA ASP A 312 0.75 -9.20 -14.10
C ASP A 312 1.25 -8.92 -12.66
N LEU A 313 2.57 -8.95 -12.44
CA LEU A 313 3.21 -8.57 -11.17
C LEU A 313 3.03 -7.09 -10.83
N ALA A 314 3.19 -6.19 -11.82
CA ALA A 314 3.00 -4.76 -11.64
C ALA A 314 1.53 -4.41 -11.34
N PHE A 315 0.60 -5.08 -12.00
CA PHE A 315 -0.83 -4.83 -11.87
C PHE A 315 -1.41 -5.30 -10.53
N LYS A 316 -0.98 -6.49 -10.05
CA LYS A 316 -1.48 -7.10 -8.80
C LYS A 316 -1.28 -6.23 -7.55
N TYR A 317 -0.37 -5.26 -7.60
CA TYR A 317 0.00 -4.39 -6.48
C TYR A 317 -0.09 -2.89 -6.80
N SER A 318 -0.65 -2.52 -7.95
CA SER A 318 -1.11 -1.15 -8.16
C SER A 318 -2.28 -0.88 -7.20
N PRO A 319 -2.36 0.29 -6.53
CA PRO A 319 -3.46 0.57 -5.62
C PRO A 319 -4.78 0.42 -6.36
N ILE A 320 -5.52 -0.64 -6.02
CA ILE A 320 -6.91 -0.82 -6.44
C ILE A 320 -7.64 0.45 -5.99
N PRO A 321 -8.29 1.23 -6.88
CA PRO A 321 -9.08 2.36 -6.47
C PRO A 321 -10.06 1.88 -5.40
N ALA A 322 -9.98 2.48 -4.20
CA ALA A 322 -10.90 2.18 -3.13
C ALA A 322 -12.32 2.38 -3.69
N ARG A 323 -13.10 1.30 -3.67
CA ARG A 323 -14.48 1.26 -4.13
C ARG A 323 -15.25 2.47 -3.57
N VAL A 324 -15.55 3.45 -4.41
CA VAL A 324 -16.59 4.43 -4.09
C VAL A 324 -17.92 3.67 -4.11
N ASN A 325 -18.43 3.39 -2.92
CA ASN A 325 -19.71 2.75 -2.71
C ASN A 325 -20.81 3.62 -3.35
N SER A 326 -21.40 3.14 -4.44
CA SER A 326 -22.39 3.86 -5.27
C SER A 326 -23.69 4.22 -4.55
N LEU A 327 -23.92 3.72 -3.33
CA LEU A 327 -25.03 4.14 -2.45
C LEU A 327 -24.76 5.46 -1.71
N TRP A 328 -23.51 5.89 -1.54
CA TRP A 328 -23.19 7.11 -0.80
C TRP A 328 -23.41 8.38 -1.66
N LEU A 329 -23.13 8.28 -2.97
CA LEU A 329 -23.34 9.35 -3.97
C LEU A 329 -24.81 9.79 -4.08
N ALA A 330 -25.77 8.88 -3.99
CA ALA A 330 -27.20 9.21 -4.13
C ALA A 330 -27.74 10.05 -2.95
N THR A 331 -27.19 9.84 -1.75
CA THR A 331 -27.68 10.45 -0.51
C THR A 331 -27.16 11.90 -0.35
N LEU A 332 -25.94 12.19 -0.82
CA LEU A 332 -25.37 13.54 -0.78
C LEU A 332 -26.01 14.50 -1.79
N THR A 333 -26.27 14.05 -3.03
CA THR A 333 -26.91 14.89 -4.06
C THR A 333 -28.33 15.33 -3.70
N THR A 334 -29.04 14.55 -2.88
CA THR A 334 -30.42 14.87 -2.49
C THR A 334 -30.44 15.92 -1.39
N THR A 335 -29.49 15.84 -0.45
CA THR A 335 -29.37 16.76 0.69
C THR A 335 -28.83 18.13 0.27
N LEU A 336 -27.89 18.17 -0.68
CA LEU A 336 -27.32 19.42 -1.21
C LEU A 336 -28.26 20.19 -2.15
N LYS A 337 -29.11 19.49 -2.93
CA LYS A 337 -30.14 20.15 -3.76
C LYS A 337 -31.25 20.81 -2.93
N ALA A 338 -31.54 20.30 -1.73
CA ALA A 338 -32.51 20.90 -0.82
C ALA A 338 -31.98 22.20 -0.18
N ALA A 339 -30.70 22.23 0.22
CA ALA A 339 -30.06 23.39 0.82
C ALA A 339 -29.87 24.57 -0.17
N TYR A 340 -29.62 24.26 -1.46
CA TYR A 340 -29.39 25.29 -2.49
C TYR A 340 -30.66 26.01 -2.95
N LYS A 341 -31.84 25.37 -2.85
CA LYS A 341 -33.12 26.01 -3.22
C LYS A 341 -33.53 27.10 -2.22
N GLN A 342 -33.07 27.01 -0.97
CA GLN A 342 -33.45 27.92 0.11
C GLN A 342 -32.62 29.23 0.12
N THR A 343 -31.43 29.23 -0.49
CA THR A 343 -30.52 30.39 -0.54
C THR A 343 -30.69 31.27 -1.79
N ARG A 344 -31.39 30.79 -2.82
CA ARG A 344 -31.62 31.54 -4.06
C ARG A 344 -32.84 32.47 -3.99
N ASP A 345 -33.84 32.15 -3.17
CA ASP A 345 -35.05 32.97 -3.02
C ASP A 345 -34.84 34.26 -2.19
N THR A 346 -33.67 34.46 -1.57
CA THR A 346 -33.38 35.62 -0.71
C THR A 346 -32.45 36.69 -1.32
N ARG A 347 -31.96 36.52 -2.56
CA ARG A 347 -31.02 37.46 -3.21
C ARG A 347 -31.54 38.22 -4.42
N HIS A 348 -32.83 38.13 -4.73
CA HIS A 348 -33.47 38.98 -5.75
C HIS A 348 -34.31 40.09 -5.12
N GLU A 349 -33.67 41.02 -4.42
CA GLU A 349 -34.23 42.35 -4.22
C GLU A 349 -33.10 43.34 -3.88
N THR A 350 -33.07 44.47 -4.61
CA THR A 350 -32.15 45.62 -4.49
C THR A 350 -30.76 45.41 -5.13
N ARG A 351 -30.21 46.28 -6.00
CA ARG A 351 -30.45 47.70 -6.27
C ARG A 351 -29.75 48.07 -7.58
N ASP A 352 -30.46 48.74 -8.48
CA ASP A 352 -29.96 49.42 -9.68
C ASP A 352 -30.11 50.94 -9.46
N THR A 353 -29.07 51.74 -9.67
CA THR A 353 -29.11 53.16 -10.12
C THR A 353 -27.70 53.76 -10.27
N ARG A 354 -27.37 54.11 -11.53
CA ARG A 354 -26.30 54.94 -12.17
C ARG A 354 -25.97 56.32 -11.52
N PRO A 355 -24.99 57.17 -11.99
CA PRO A 355 -24.43 57.30 -13.36
C PRO A 355 -22.92 57.69 -13.58
N GLU A 356 -22.58 57.72 -14.88
CA GLU A 356 -21.30 57.98 -15.58
C GLU A 356 -20.67 59.38 -15.39
N THR A 357 -19.33 59.46 -15.49
CA THR A 357 -18.60 60.59 -16.10
C THR A 357 -17.36 60.11 -16.86
N ARG A 358 -16.99 60.84 -17.93
CA ARG A 358 -16.10 60.47 -19.04
C ARG A 358 -14.94 61.49 -19.16
N ARG A 359 -13.69 61.04 -19.38
CA ARG A 359 -12.57 61.65 -20.19
C ARG A 359 -11.28 60.82 -20.00
N LEU A 360 -10.78 60.11 -21.05
CA LEU A 360 -9.63 60.42 -21.94
C LEU A 360 -8.27 60.58 -21.19
N SER A 361 -7.11 60.01 -21.55
CA SER A 361 -6.62 59.07 -22.57
C SER A 361 -5.10 58.87 -22.35
N HIS A 362 -4.59 57.65 -22.17
CA HIS A 362 -3.18 57.27 -22.41
C HIS A 362 -3.09 55.76 -22.71
N PRO A 363 -2.22 55.32 -23.63
CA PRO A 363 -2.16 53.91 -24.04
C PRO A 363 -1.46 53.09 -22.95
N ALA A 364 -2.14 52.03 -22.50
CA ALA A 364 -1.60 51.08 -21.54
C ALA A 364 -0.46 50.25 -22.18
N PRO A 365 0.57 49.86 -21.40
CA PRO A 365 1.52 48.85 -21.84
C PRO A 365 0.78 47.52 -22.03
N VAL A 366 0.98 46.88 -23.18
CA VAL A 366 0.47 45.54 -23.46
C VAL A 366 1.13 44.58 -22.45
N PRO A 367 0.38 43.97 -21.52
CA PRO A 367 0.87 42.78 -20.85
C PRO A 367 0.71 41.65 -21.85
N ILE A 368 1.82 41.09 -22.30
CA ILE A 368 1.83 39.75 -22.90
C ILE A 368 1.44 38.79 -21.77
N MET A 369 0.14 38.57 -21.59
CA MET A 369 -0.35 37.44 -20.81
C MET A 369 -0.38 36.22 -21.72
N SER A 370 0.24 35.16 -21.22
CA SER A 370 0.23 33.80 -21.76
C SER A 370 -1.16 33.41 -22.24
N ALA A 371 -1.23 32.79 -23.42
CA ALA A 371 -2.45 32.20 -23.94
C ALA A 371 -3.13 31.33 -22.86
N GLU A 372 -4.34 31.70 -22.44
CA GLU A 372 -5.24 30.79 -21.76
C GLU A 372 -5.46 29.58 -22.67
N MET A 373 -4.88 28.43 -22.30
CA MET A 373 -5.12 27.17 -22.99
C MET A 373 -6.56 26.73 -22.70
N LEU A 374 -7.51 27.23 -23.48
CA LEU A 374 -8.89 26.78 -23.43
C LEU A 374 -8.95 25.27 -23.70
N PRO A 375 -9.73 24.49 -22.91
CA PRO A 375 -9.87 23.06 -23.12
C PRO A 375 -10.33 22.74 -24.55
N ILE A 376 -9.75 21.70 -25.15
CA ILE A 376 -10.18 21.21 -26.47
C ILE A 376 -11.65 20.77 -26.36
N SER A 377 -12.51 21.32 -27.22
CA SER A 377 -13.92 20.95 -27.21
C SER A 377 -14.12 19.49 -27.63
N PRO A 378 -15.17 18.80 -27.14
CA PRO A 378 -15.48 17.43 -27.55
C PRO A 378 -15.55 17.25 -29.06
N ALA A 379 -16.08 18.24 -29.79
CA ALA A 379 -16.14 18.23 -31.25
C ALA A 379 -14.75 18.25 -31.91
N ARG A 380 -13.83 19.09 -31.44
CA ARG A 380 -12.46 19.14 -31.97
C ARG A 380 -11.64 17.91 -31.59
N PHE A 381 -11.88 17.35 -30.41
CA PHE A 381 -11.27 16.09 -30.01
C PHE A 381 -11.76 14.93 -30.89
N ALA A 382 -13.08 14.84 -31.14
CA ALA A 382 -13.67 13.83 -32.01
C ALA A 382 -13.19 13.94 -33.47
N GLU A 383 -12.89 15.14 -33.95
CA GLU A 383 -12.28 15.36 -35.27
C GLU A 383 -10.81 14.88 -35.29
N ALA A 384 -10.03 15.24 -34.27
CA ALA A 384 -8.60 14.92 -34.20
C ALA A 384 -8.30 13.41 -34.09
N ILE A 385 -9.21 12.61 -33.55
CA ILE A 385 -9.01 11.15 -33.40
C ILE A 385 -9.31 10.36 -34.68
N GLN A 386 -9.97 10.96 -35.69
CA GLN A 386 -10.39 10.25 -36.92
C GLN A 386 -9.22 9.72 -37.75
N ASP A 387 -8.09 10.42 -37.73
CA ASP A 387 -6.92 10.06 -38.54
C ASP A 387 -5.86 9.24 -37.78
N LEU A 388 -6.05 9.00 -36.48
CA LEU A 388 -5.10 8.27 -35.64
C LEU A 388 -5.20 6.74 -35.85
N PRO A 389 -4.09 5.98 -35.91
CA PRO A 389 -4.16 4.51 -35.95
C PRO A 389 -4.69 3.93 -34.63
N LEU A 390 -5.23 2.70 -34.66
CA LEU A 390 -5.82 2.03 -33.48
C LEU A 390 -4.84 1.93 -32.29
N SER A 391 -3.56 1.70 -32.56
CA SER A 391 -2.50 1.68 -31.53
C SER A 391 -2.34 3.04 -30.84
N SER A 392 -2.43 4.14 -31.59
CA SER A 392 -2.39 5.49 -31.02
C SER A 392 -3.67 5.82 -30.25
N LEU A 393 -4.83 5.34 -30.69
CA LEU A 393 -6.08 5.45 -29.92
C LEU A 393 -6.00 4.68 -28.60
N HIS A 394 -5.39 3.50 -28.60
CA HIS A 394 -5.15 2.72 -27.40
C HIS A 394 -4.21 3.44 -26.42
N LEU A 395 -3.06 3.92 -26.89
CA LEU A 395 -2.16 4.75 -26.07
C LEU A 395 -2.86 6.00 -25.54
N LYS A 396 -3.73 6.63 -26.34
CA LYS A 396 -4.48 7.80 -25.90
C LYS A 396 -5.47 7.50 -24.79
N VAL A 397 -6.12 6.33 -24.83
CA VAL A 397 -7.00 5.87 -23.74
C VAL A 397 -6.20 5.62 -22.47
N LEU A 398 -5.01 5.03 -22.56
CA LEU A 398 -4.12 4.82 -21.41
C LEU A 398 -3.66 6.14 -20.79
N GLU A 399 -3.22 7.10 -21.61
CA GLU A 399 -2.84 8.45 -21.17
C GLU A 399 -4.00 9.13 -20.42
N ILE A 400 -5.21 9.12 -20.99
CA ILE A 400 -6.39 9.75 -20.37
C ILE A 400 -6.78 9.04 -19.06
N ARG A 401 -6.60 7.72 -18.97
CA ARG A 401 -6.86 6.96 -17.73
C ARG A 401 -5.84 7.30 -16.65
N ASN A 402 -4.57 7.44 -17.02
CA ASN A 402 -3.53 7.86 -16.09
C ASN A 402 -3.80 9.27 -15.54
N ASP A 403 -4.23 10.21 -16.41
CA ASP A 403 -4.64 11.55 -15.99
C ASP A 403 -5.79 11.52 -14.97
N ILE A 404 -6.81 10.67 -15.20
CA ILE A 404 -7.94 10.49 -14.28
C ILE A 404 -7.45 9.95 -12.93
N ALA A 405 -6.59 8.94 -12.93
CA ALA A 405 -6.05 8.36 -11.70
C ALA A 405 -5.26 9.39 -10.86
N HIS A 406 -4.47 10.26 -11.50
CA HIS A 406 -3.78 11.34 -10.79
C HIS A 406 -4.74 12.38 -10.19
N LEU A 407 -5.83 12.71 -10.89
CA LEU A 407 -6.84 13.63 -10.39
C LEU A 407 -7.65 13.02 -9.23
N ASP A 408 -7.95 11.73 -9.30
CA ASP A 408 -8.61 11.00 -8.22
C ASP A 408 -7.73 10.92 -6.97
N TYR A 409 -6.44 10.60 -7.14
CA TYR A 409 -5.47 10.65 -6.04
C TYR A 409 -5.37 12.06 -5.42
N SER A 410 -5.30 13.10 -6.25
CA SER A 410 -5.30 14.49 -5.78
C SER A 410 -6.56 14.81 -4.97
N ASN A 411 -7.73 14.37 -5.43
CA ASN A 411 -8.98 14.55 -4.70
C ASN A 411 -8.96 13.83 -3.34
N GLU A 412 -8.42 12.62 -3.27
CA GLU A 412 -8.27 11.87 -2.02
C GLU A 412 -7.36 12.61 -1.01
N GLN A 413 -6.27 13.22 -1.48
CA GLN A 413 -5.37 14.00 -0.62
C GLN A 413 -5.98 15.31 -0.13
N LEU A 414 -6.80 15.97 -0.95
CA LEU A 414 -7.47 17.22 -0.61
C LEU A 414 -8.69 17.03 0.30
N LEU A 415 -9.26 15.83 0.30
CA LEU A 415 -10.52 15.51 0.98
C LEU A 415 -10.53 15.80 2.49
N PRO A 416 -9.47 15.50 3.28
CA PRO A 416 -9.45 15.80 4.71
C PRO A 416 -9.50 17.30 5.02
N TYR A 417 -8.87 18.13 4.19
CA TYR A 417 -8.87 19.59 4.31
C TYR A 417 -10.21 20.18 3.87
N ALA A 418 -10.76 19.68 2.75
CA ALA A 418 -12.09 20.04 2.27
C ALA A 418 -13.23 19.63 3.22
N GLN A 419 -12.98 18.71 4.15
CA GLN A 419 -13.93 18.29 5.18
C GLN A 419 -13.71 19.01 6.53
N GLY A 420 -12.65 19.81 6.66
CA GLY A 420 -12.30 20.46 7.94
C GLY A 420 -11.74 19.49 8.98
N HIS A 421 -11.35 18.27 8.57
CA HIS A 421 -10.76 17.25 9.43
C HIS A 421 -9.24 17.45 9.65
N ALA A 422 -8.62 18.37 8.91
CA ALA A 422 -7.22 18.73 9.01
C ALA A 422 -7.04 20.25 9.09
N ALA A 423 -6.08 20.73 9.90
CA ALA A 423 -5.81 22.15 10.07
C ALA A 423 -5.01 22.72 8.89
N VAL A 424 -5.41 23.89 8.40
CA VAL A 424 -4.69 24.65 7.37
C VAL A 424 -3.53 25.39 8.03
N LEU A 425 -2.32 25.28 7.46
CA LEU A 425 -1.13 25.99 7.92
C LEU A 425 -1.19 27.47 7.51
N ASP A 426 -2.15 28.24 8.03
CA ASP A 426 -2.00 29.70 8.09
C ASP A 426 -2.89 30.33 9.18
N ALA A 427 -2.30 30.57 10.35
CA ALA A 427 -2.77 31.58 11.29
C ALA A 427 -1.58 32.05 12.13
N GLY A 428 -1.01 33.19 11.76
CA GLY A 428 0.04 33.85 12.53
C GLY A 428 -0.38 34.12 13.99
N ALA A 429 0.54 33.84 14.90
CA ALA A 429 0.57 34.28 16.31
C ALA A 429 -0.78 34.29 17.05
N ALA A 430 -1.30 33.12 17.38
CA ALA A 430 -2.41 32.97 18.34
C ALA A 430 -1.87 32.53 19.71
N THR A 431 -2.41 33.10 20.78
CA THR A 431 -1.95 32.86 22.17
C THR A 431 -2.63 31.63 22.75
N ALA A 432 -2.15 31.12 23.90
CA ALA A 432 -2.66 29.91 24.55
C ALA A 432 -4.17 29.91 24.89
N ALA A 433 -4.87 31.05 24.74
CA ALA A 433 -6.32 31.15 24.87
C ALA A 433 -7.09 30.75 23.59
N ASP A 434 -6.46 30.81 22.42
CA ASP A 434 -7.09 30.54 21.12
C ASP A 434 -7.14 29.04 20.78
N VAL A 435 -6.28 28.24 21.43
CA VAL A 435 -6.14 26.79 21.20
C VAL A 435 -7.32 25.98 21.75
N ARG A 436 -8.16 26.56 22.62
CA ARG A 436 -9.35 25.88 23.17
C ARG A 436 -10.62 25.99 22.32
N ALA A 437 -10.55 26.60 21.13
CA ALA A 437 -11.70 26.75 20.23
C ALA A 437 -11.55 26.03 18.86
N GLN A 438 -10.55 25.17 18.68
CA GLN A 438 -10.38 24.38 17.45
C GLN A 438 -11.07 23.00 17.54
N GLU A 439 -12.36 22.99 17.87
CA GLU A 439 -13.24 21.90 17.47
C GLU A 439 -13.75 22.23 16.05
N PHE A 440 -13.30 21.45 15.07
CA PHE A 440 -13.49 21.63 13.61
C PHE A 440 -12.69 22.81 13.02
N ALA A 441 -11.60 22.51 12.32
CA ALA A 441 -11.06 23.46 11.35
C ALA A 441 -12.15 23.73 10.31
N GLN A 442 -12.39 24.99 9.94
CA GLN A 442 -13.37 25.28 8.88
C GLN A 442 -12.91 24.56 7.59
N PRO A 443 -13.82 23.90 6.86
CA PRO A 443 -13.52 23.32 5.56
C PRO A 443 -12.76 24.30 4.66
N ASP A 444 -11.63 23.85 4.14
CA ASP A 444 -10.81 24.67 3.26
C ASP A 444 -11.53 24.86 1.91
N GLN A 445 -11.90 26.10 1.61
CA GLN A 445 -12.66 26.44 0.41
C GLN A 445 -11.84 26.24 -0.87
N ASP A 446 -10.53 26.45 -0.82
CA ASP A 446 -9.64 26.23 -1.96
C ASP A 446 -9.52 24.74 -2.26
N CYS A 447 -9.47 23.89 -1.22
CA CYS A 447 -9.51 22.44 -1.39
C CYS A 447 -10.86 21.96 -1.97
N ILE A 448 -11.98 22.53 -1.52
CA ILE A 448 -13.32 22.24 -2.05
C ILE A 448 -13.42 22.62 -3.53
N ASP A 449 -12.93 23.81 -3.89
CA ASP A 449 -12.99 24.31 -5.26
C ASP A 449 -12.01 23.56 -6.17
N ALA A 450 -10.83 23.16 -5.69
CA ALA A 450 -9.89 22.30 -6.40
C ALA A 450 -10.46 20.90 -6.68
N ILE A 451 -11.12 20.27 -5.70
CA ILE A 451 -11.81 18.98 -5.90
C ILE A 451 -12.91 19.12 -6.96
N ARG A 452 -13.70 20.21 -6.91
CA ARG A 452 -14.75 20.48 -7.90
C ARG A 452 -14.17 20.67 -9.31
N GLU A 453 -13.05 21.39 -9.42
CA GLU A 453 -12.37 21.59 -10.69
C GLU A 453 -11.83 20.27 -11.26
N ASN A 454 -11.16 19.47 -10.43
CA ASN A 454 -10.66 18.14 -10.77
C ASN A 454 -11.78 17.23 -11.25
N GLN A 455 -12.93 17.19 -10.56
CA GLN A 455 -14.11 16.43 -10.98
C GLN A 455 -14.60 16.86 -12.36
N GLY A 456 -14.64 18.18 -12.62
CA GLY A 456 -14.98 18.69 -13.94
C GLY A 456 -13.98 18.27 -15.04
N VAL A 457 -12.69 18.14 -14.71
CA VAL A 457 -11.67 17.62 -15.63
C VAL A 457 -11.88 16.12 -15.87
N ILE A 458 -12.12 15.34 -14.83
CA ILE A 458 -12.38 13.90 -14.90
C ILE A 458 -13.59 13.62 -15.81
N GLU A 459 -14.68 14.35 -15.65
CA GLU A 459 -15.87 14.20 -16.52
C GLU A 459 -15.54 14.46 -17.99
N ARG A 460 -14.74 15.51 -18.29
CA ARG A 460 -14.30 15.79 -19.66
C ARG A 460 -13.40 14.70 -20.22
N LYS A 461 -12.50 14.13 -19.40
CA LYS A 461 -11.59 13.04 -19.76
C LYS A 461 -12.36 11.73 -20.01
N LEU A 462 -13.37 11.42 -19.19
CA LEU A 462 -14.28 10.30 -19.41
C LEU A 462 -15.09 10.46 -20.71
N GLU A 463 -15.53 11.67 -21.02
CA GLU A 463 -16.18 11.95 -22.30
C GLU A 463 -15.24 11.74 -23.49
N GLN A 464 -13.96 12.07 -23.36
CA GLN A 464 -12.95 11.76 -24.39
C GLN A 464 -12.78 10.25 -24.59
N ILE A 465 -12.74 9.44 -23.52
CA ILE A 465 -12.73 7.98 -23.63
C ILE A 465 -13.97 7.47 -24.37
N ARG A 466 -15.16 8.03 -24.08
CA ARG A 466 -16.40 7.69 -24.79
C ARG A 466 -16.30 8.01 -26.29
N LEU A 467 -15.72 9.14 -26.66
CA LEU A 467 -15.53 9.51 -28.07
C LEU A 467 -14.54 8.58 -28.78
N VAL A 468 -13.44 8.20 -28.13
CA VAL A 468 -12.52 7.19 -28.67
C VAL A 468 -13.22 5.86 -28.86
N ARG A 469 -14.03 5.43 -27.90
CA ARG A 469 -14.82 4.20 -28.02
C ARG A 469 -15.75 4.21 -29.24
N VAL A 470 -16.52 5.29 -29.42
CA VAL A 470 -17.41 5.44 -30.58
C VAL A 470 -16.62 5.35 -31.89
N GLU A 471 -15.44 5.97 -31.94
CA GLU A 471 -14.59 5.95 -33.14
C GLU A 471 -13.96 4.57 -33.40
N VAL A 472 -13.53 3.85 -32.37
CA VAL A 472 -13.02 2.47 -32.46
C VAL A 472 -14.12 1.52 -32.97
N GLU A 473 -15.31 1.60 -32.38
CA GLU A 473 -16.47 0.78 -32.76
C GLU A 473 -16.93 1.10 -34.20
N LYS A 474 -16.92 2.38 -34.60
CA LYS A 474 -17.22 2.82 -35.97
C LYS A 474 -16.28 2.24 -37.02
N ARG A 475 -15.02 1.95 -36.66
CA ARG A 475 -14.02 1.32 -37.54
C ARG A 475 -14.13 -0.21 -37.58
N GLY A 476 -15.11 -0.79 -36.88
CA GLY A 476 -15.31 -2.24 -36.83
C GLY A 476 -14.30 -2.98 -35.95
N ALA A 477 -13.50 -2.26 -35.16
CA ALA A 477 -12.61 -2.86 -34.15
C ALA A 477 -13.37 -3.05 -32.84
N SER A 478 -13.06 -4.12 -32.10
CA SER A 478 -13.74 -4.37 -30.84
C SER A 478 -13.19 -3.46 -29.75
N TRP A 479 -14.05 -2.70 -29.08
CA TRP A 479 -13.65 -1.94 -27.88
C TRP A 479 -13.05 -2.86 -26.81
N SER A 480 -13.50 -4.12 -26.73
CA SER A 480 -12.98 -5.10 -25.76
C SER A 480 -11.52 -5.50 -26.00
N GLU A 481 -10.99 -5.32 -27.20
CA GLU A 481 -9.57 -5.56 -27.51
C GLU A 481 -8.67 -4.44 -26.98
N LEU A 482 -9.26 -3.28 -26.64
CA LEU A 482 -8.59 -2.16 -25.99
C LEU A 482 -8.85 -2.13 -24.48
N LEU A 483 -9.69 -3.03 -23.97
CA LEU A 483 -9.97 -3.22 -22.55
C LEU A 483 -9.01 -4.27 -21.99
N GLY A 484 -8.45 -4.01 -20.80
CA GLY A 484 -7.73 -5.03 -20.05
C GLY A 484 -8.65 -6.21 -19.72
N LYS A 485 -8.07 -7.41 -19.59
CA LYS A 485 -8.81 -8.66 -19.39
C LYS A 485 -9.79 -8.61 -18.20
N GLU A 486 -9.42 -7.92 -17.13
CA GLU A 486 -10.27 -7.70 -15.96
C GLU A 486 -11.47 -6.78 -16.22
N GLU A 487 -11.35 -5.84 -17.15
CA GLU A 487 -12.42 -4.88 -17.45
C GLU A 487 -13.54 -5.55 -18.30
N VAL A 488 -13.17 -6.55 -19.10
CA VAL A 488 -14.12 -7.45 -19.77
C VAL A 488 -14.84 -8.33 -18.73
N GLU A 489 -14.12 -8.84 -17.73
CA GLU A 489 -14.69 -9.64 -16.64
C GLU A 489 -15.61 -8.80 -15.73
N LEU A 490 -15.25 -7.55 -15.44
CA LEU A 490 -16.06 -6.57 -14.71
C LEU A 490 -17.34 -6.22 -15.46
N GLN A 491 -17.27 -5.97 -16.77
CA GLN A 491 -18.47 -5.68 -17.57
C GLN A 491 -19.42 -6.89 -17.64
N GLN A 492 -18.87 -8.11 -17.69
CA GLN A 492 -19.65 -9.34 -17.62
C GLN A 492 -20.27 -9.53 -16.22
N ALA A 493 -19.55 -9.20 -15.15
CA ALA A 493 -20.05 -9.25 -13.78
C ALA A 493 -21.14 -8.19 -13.51
N GLU A 494 -21.00 -6.98 -14.05
CA GLU A 494 -22.02 -5.94 -13.99
C GLU A 494 -23.26 -6.28 -14.81
N ALA A 495 -23.09 -6.89 -16.00
CA ALA A 495 -24.19 -7.39 -16.80
C ALA A 495 -24.96 -8.51 -16.05
N ARG A 496 -24.25 -9.41 -15.37
CA ARG A 496 -24.84 -10.44 -14.50
C ARG A 496 -25.60 -9.82 -13.33
N ARG A 497 -24.99 -8.85 -12.62
CA ARG A 497 -25.66 -8.11 -11.53
C ARG A 497 -26.89 -7.34 -12.00
N ARG A 498 -26.86 -6.72 -13.19
CA ARG A 498 -28.04 -6.04 -13.76
C ARG A 498 -29.14 -7.02 -14.09
N ALA A 499 -28.81 -8.20 -14.63
CA ALA A 499 -29.78 -9.26 -14.87
C ALA A 499 -30.39 -9.80 -13.56
N GLU A 500 -29.58 -9.99 -12.52
CA GLU A 500 -30.04 -10.41 -11.18
C GLU A 500 -30.90 -9.34 -10.49
N THR A 501 -30.53 -8.06 -10.62
CA THR A 501 -31.30 -6.94 -10.07
C THR A 501 -32.63 -6.77 -10.80
N ALA A 502 -32.65 -6.97 -12.12
CA ALA A 502 -33.88 -6.97 -12.91
C ALA A 502 -34.80 -8.16 -12.57
N ALA A 503 -34.23 -9.35 -12.34
CA ALA A 503 -34.97 -10.51 -11.87
C ALA A 503 -35.56 -10.28 -10.47
N SER A 504 -34.77 -9.70 -9.56
CA SER A 504 -35.17 -9.39 -8.19
C SER A 504 -36.26 -8.31 -8.14
N ALA A 505 -36.17 -7.29 -9.00
CA ALA A 505 -37.20 -6.26 -9.17
C ALA A 505 -38.52 -6.83 -9.73
N LEU A 506 -38.46 -7.85 -10.59
CA LEU A 506 -39.65 -8.56 -11.08
C LEU A 506 -40.37 -9.32 -9.96
N THR A 507 -39.62 -10.01 -9.09
CA THR A 507 -40.15 -10.68 -7.89
C THR A 507 -40.69 -9.68 -6.85
N ALA A 508 -40.03 -8.55 -6.67
CA ALA A 508 -40.49 -7.50 -5.76
C ALA A 508 -41.76 -6.81 -6.26
N ALA A 509 -41.91 -6.60 -7.57
CA ALA A 509 -43.14 -6.07 -8.17
C ALA A 509 -44.32 -7.06 -8.05
N GLN A 510 -44.06 -8.37 -8.09
CA GLN A 510 -45.08 -9.41 -7.83
C GLN A 510 -45.47 -9.47 -6.34
N ALA A 511 -44.54 -9.19 -5.42
CA ALA A 511 -44.81 -9.14 -3.98
C ALA A 511 -45.52 -7.83 -3.55
N ALA A 512 -45.24 -6.70 -4.19
CA ALA A 512 -45.89 -5.41 -3.88
C ALA A 512 -47.37 -5.37 -4.32
N ALA A 513 -47.78 -6.23 -5.25
CA ALA A 513 -49.18 -6.38 -5.65
C ALA A 513 -50.04 -7.13 -4.61
N THR A 514 -49.44 -7.75 -3.58
CA THR A 514 -50.16 -8.63 -2.65
C THR A 514 -50.27 -8.15 -1.20
N ASN A 515 -49.54 -7.13 -0.76
CA ASN A 515 -49.62 -6.67 0.64
C ASN A 515 -49.77 -5.14 0.76
N GLY A 516 -51.02 -4.70 0.89
CA GLY A 516 -51.37 -3.36 1.36
C GLY A 516 -51.38 -3.25 2.89
N THR A 517 -50.91 -2.09 3.37
CA THR A 517 -51.15 -1.46 4.69
C THR A 517 -50.61 -2.13 5.96
N ASN A 518 -49.52 -1.57 6.52
CA ASN A 518 -49.51 -0.90 7.83
C ASN A 518 -48.08 -0.46 8.21
N GLY A 519 -47.91 0.83 8.50
CA GLY A 519 -46.65 1.42 8.96
C GLY A 519 -46.70 1.79 10.44
N THR A 520 -45.62 1.49 11.16
CA THR A 520 -45.24 2.15 12.42
C THR A 520 -43.72 2.20 12.53
N ALA A 521 -43.18 3.39 12.73
CA ALA A 521 -41.77 3.68 12.92
C ALA A 521 -41.30 3.22 14.32
N ALA A 522 -40.13 2.56 14.39
CA ALA A 522 -39.47 2.22 15.64
C ALA A 522 -38.36 3.23 15.95
N GLN A 523 -38.47 3.91 17.10
CA GLN A 523 -37.42 4.71 17.72
C GLN A 523 -36.41 3.79 18.43
N THR A 524 -35.12 4.03 18.26
CA THR A 524 -34.04 3.39 19.02
C THR A 524 -33.58 4.33 20.15
N ASN A 525 -33.82 3.94 21.41
CA ASN A 525 -33.23 4.56 22.60
C ASN A 525 -31.80 4.04 22.80
N GLY A 526 -30.80 4.92 22.79
CA GLY A 526 -29.44 4.63 23.28
C GLY A 526 -29.24 5.25 24.67
N SER A 527 -28.78 4.48 25.64
CA SER A 527 -28.36 4.98 26.97
C SER A 527 -26.90 5.38 26.98
N ASP A 528 -26.57 6.41 27.75
CA ASP A 528 -25.21 6.93 27.96
C ASP A 528 -24.41 5.97 28.90
N PRO A 529 -23.29 5.40 28.45
CA PRO A 529 -22.47 4.44 29.21
C PRO A 529 -21.94 4.95 30.56
N TRP A 530 -21.93 6.27 30.78
CA TRP A 530 -21.52 6.86 32.05
C TRP A 530 -22.58 6.74 33.15
N SER A 531 -23.81 6.38 32.78
CA SER A 531 -24.99 6.42 33.66
C SER A 531 -25.67 5.06 33.85
N ASP A 532 -25.28 4.04 33.09
CA ASP A 532 -25.88 2.70 33.13
C ASP A 532 -25.16 1.73 34.09
N GLY A 533 -24.11 2.20 34.77
CA GLY A 533 -23.36 1.42 35.75
C GLY A 533 -22.36 0.44 35.15
N THR A 534 -22.03 0.59 33.85
CA THR A 534 -21.03 -0.27 33.18
C THR A 534 -19.59 0.03 33.63
N PHE A 535 -19.32 1.23 34.16
CA PHE A 535 -18.02 1.60 34.73
C PHE A 535 -18.06 1.62 36.27
N LEU A 536 -17.06 1.00 36.90
CA LEU A 536 -16.81 1.07 38.34
C LEU A 536 -15.41 1.65 38.57
N THR A 537 -15.31 2.63 39.46
CA THR A 537 -14.03 3.23 39.87
C THR A 537 -13.63 2.74 41.26
N GLY A 538 -12.32 2.73 41.54
CA GLY A 538 -11.74 2.22 42.78
C GLY A 538 -10.39 2.86 43.07
N THR A 539 -9.82 2.62 44.25
CA THR A 539 -8.52 3.17 44.65
C THR A 539 -7.61 2.05 45.13
N ILE A 540 -6.33 2.10 44.76
CA ILE A 540 -5.31 1.15 45.24
C ILE A 540 -4.54 1.83 46.38
N ARG A 541 -4.56 1.22 47.56
CA ARG A 541 -3.73 1.63 48.70
C ARG A 541 -2.93 0.45 49.21
N ASN A 542 -1.63 0.63 49.41
CA ASN A 542 -0.71 -0.40 49.90
C ASN A 542 -0.79 -1.73 49.11
N GLY A 543 -0.98 -1.64 47.79
CA GLY A 543 -1.07 -2.81 46.90
C GLY A 543 -2.42 -3.55 46.93
N VAL A 544 -3.45 -3.01 47.60
CA VAL A 544 -4.80 -3.60 47.66
C VAL A 544 -5.81 -2.70 46.94
N LEU A 545 -6.55 -3.28 46.00
CA LEU A 545 -7.62 -2.62 45.25
C LEU A 545 -8.90 -2.55 46.09
N GLN A 546 -9.44 -1.33 46.29
CA GLN A 546 -10.75 -1.09 46.90
C GLN A 546 -11.71 -0.47 45.88
N MET A 547 -12.78 -1.19 45.54
CA MET A 547 -13.81 -0.73 44.59
C MET A 547 -14.92 0.05 45.30
N ALA A 548 -15.46 1.10 44.67
CA ALA A 548 -16.65 1.80 45.17
C ALA A 548 -17.94 0.97 44.91
N PRO A 549 -18.93 0.97 45.82
CA PRO A 549 -20.15 0.18 45.63
C PRO A 549 -21.12 0.79 44.58
N PRO A 550 -21.83 -0.03 43.79
CA PRO A 550 -22.70 0.44 42.71
C PRO A 550 -24.00 1.10 43.23
N GLY A 551 -24.33 2.29 42.71
CA GLY A 551 -25.52 3.05 43.09
C GLY A 551 -26.83 2.49 42.53
N ARG A 552 -27.90 2.46 43.34
CA ARG A 552 -29.28 2.16 42.91
C ARG A 552 -30.04 3.45 42.58
N PRO A 553 -30.90 3.48 41.54
CA PRO A 553 -31.71 4.65 41.24
C PRO A 553 -32.98 4.71 42.12
N GLN A 554 -33.26 5.86 42.74
CA GLN A 554 -34.53 6.14 43.43
C GLN A 554 -35.26 7.34 42.82
N ALA A 555 -36.59 7.19 42.70
CA ALA A 555 -37.55 8.17 42.22
C ALA A 555 -37.85 9.26 43.27
N PRO A 556 -38.42 10.42 42.87
CA PRO A 556 -38.32 11.65 43.65
C PRO A 556 -39.40 11.76 44.72
N GLN A 557 -39.00 11.89 45.98
CA GLN A 557 -39.83 12.45 47.04
C GLN A 557 -39.06 13.46 47.88
N THR A 558 -39.72 14.59 48.07
CA THR A 558 -39.34 15.78 48.82
C THR A 558 -39.34 15.52 50.32
N LEU A 559 -38.19 15.62 50.98
CA LEU A 559 -37.83 16.66 51.97
C LEU A 559 -36.64 16.21 52.84
N GLU A 560 -35.75 17.18 53.07
CA GLU A 560 -34.70 17.26 54.08
C GLU A 560 -33.50 16.30 53.94
N THR A 561 -32.38 16.80 53.41
CA THR A 561 -31.02 16.67 53.99
C THR A 561 -29.95 17.32 53.10
N SER A 562 -28.89 17.72 53.78
CA SER A 562 -27.58 18.14 53.28
C SER A 562 -26.97 17.21 52.23
N GLN A 563 -26.14 17.81 51.37
CA GLN A 563 -25.31 17.22 50.32
C GLN A 563 -26.00 17.02 48.96
N THR A 564 -25.85 18.03 48.09
CA THR A 564 -25.97 17.91 46.64
C THR A 564 -24.71 18.45 46.01
N GLY A 565 -24.10 17.67 45.12
CA GLY A 565 -23.03 18.12 44.24
C GLY A 565 -23.44 19.40 43.50
N GLY A 566 -22.71 20.48 43.77
CA GLY A 566 -22.78 21.72 43.02
C GLY A 566 -21.58 21.82 42.09
N ARG A 567 -21.79 22.38 40.89
CA ARG A 567 -20.68 22.86 40.06
C ARG A 567 -19.93 23.93 40.86
N LEU A 568 -18.67 23.68 41.19
CA LEU A 568 -17.76 24.71 41.68
C LEU A 568 -17.50 25.69 40.54
N THR A 569 -17.51 26.98 40.82
CA THR A 569 -16.95 27.96 39.86
C THR A 569 -15.43 27.81 39.84
N ASP A 570 -14.77 28.23 38.75
CA ASP A 570 -13.31 28.09 38.60
C ASP A 570 -12.52 28.70 39.78
N GLU A 571 -13.03 29.79 40.37
CA GLU A 571 -12.45 30.42 41.56
C GLU A 571 -12.56 29.52 42.82
N GLN A 572 -13.70 28.84 42.97
CA GLN A 572 -13.94 27.91 44.08
C GLN A 572 -13.17 26.59 43.91
N LEU A 573 -13.02 26.13 42.67
CA LEU A 573 -12.19 24.97 42.35
C LEU A 573 -10.71 25.26 42.59
N ARG A 574 -10.23 26.44 42.19
CA ARG A 574 -8.85 26.87 42.46
C ARG A 574 -8.57 27.02 43.95
N SER A 575 -9.50 27.61 44.70
CA SER A 575 -9.34 27.77 46.16
C SER A 575 -9.37 26.42 46.89
N ALA A 576 -10.20 25.47 46.45
CA ALA A 576 -10.20 24.10 46.98
C ALA A 576 -8.90 23.35 46.67
N LEU A 577 -8.37 23.48 45.45
CA LEU A 577 -7.07 22.90 45.05
C LEU A 577 -5.90 23.51 45.82
N GLU A 578 -5.87 24.83 46.01
CA GLU A 578 -4.85 25.52 46.81
C GLU A 578 -4.91 25.11 48.29
N GLN A 579 -6.11 24.84 48.81
CA GLN A 579 -6.30 24.39 50.19
C GLN A 579 -5.93 22.91 50.38
N GLN A 580 -6.11 22.08 49.35
CA GLN A 580 -5.72 20.67 49.34
C GLN A 580 -4.20 20.50 49.19
N LEU A 581 -3.56 21.30 48.33
CA LEU A 581 -2.09 21.35 48.20
C LEU A 581 -1.39 21.81 49.49
N ARG A 582 -2.04 22.66 50.31
CA ARG A 582 -1.54 23.03 51.65
C ARG A 582 -1.66 21.93 52.69
N LEU A 583 -2.54 20.95 52.48
CA LEU A 583 -2.71 19.81 53.39
C LEU A 583 -1.72 18.68 53.04
N ASP A 584 -1.35 18.54 51.77
CA ASP A 584 -0.36 17.57 51.29
C ASP A 584 1.10 17.95 51.61
N GLU A 585 1.40 19.20 51.98
CA GLU A 585 2.76 19.59 52.41
C GLU A 585 3.19 18.99 53.76
N ASN A 586 2.27 18.40 54.54
CA ASN A 586 2.57 17.85 55.87
C ASN A 586 2.71 16.32 55.95
N ASP A 587 2.40 15.57 54.88
CA ASP A 587 2.56 14.10 54.86
C ASP A 587 3.52 13.68 53.74
N GLN A 588 4.80 13.60 54.07
CA GLN A 588 5.89 13.28 53.14
C GLN A 588 5.97 11.80 52.68
N ASP A 589 5.02 10.93 53.03
CA ASP A 589 5.23 9.48 52.92
C ASP A 589 4.16 8.67 52.15
N ASP A 590 3.22 9.26 51.40
CA ASP A 590 2.17 8.46 50.73
C ASP A 590 1.84 8.92 49.29
N ILE A 591 2.66 8.49 48.32
CA ILE A 591 2.39 8.69 46.87
C ILE A 591 1.53 7.52 46.37
N GLY A 592 0.21 7.65 46.52
CA GLY A 592 -0.78 6.77 45.88
C GLY A 592 -1.21 7.30 44.50
N MET A 593 -1.28 6.43 43.50
CA MET A 593 -1.80 6.75 42.16
C MET A 593 -3.33 6.59 42.12
N HIS A 594 -4.04 7.57 41.58
CA HIS A 594 -5.47 7.48 41.27
C HIS A 594 -5.68 6.94 39.85
N LEU A 595 -6.58 5.97 39.67
CA LEU A 595 -7.03 5.45 38.37
C LEU A 595 -8.47 5.87 38.10
#